data_AF-A0A377FN33-F1
#
_entry.id   AF-A0A377FN33-F1
#
_cell.length_a   1.000
_cell.length_b   1.000
_cell.length_c   1.000
_cell.angle_alpha   90.00
_cell.angle_beta   90.00
_cell.angle_gamma   90.00
#
_symmetry.space_group_name_H-M   'P 1'
#
loop_
_entity.id
_entity.type
_entity.pdbx_description
1 polymer ?
#
loop_
_entity_poly.entity_id
_entity_poly.type
_entity_poly.pdbx_seq_one_letter_code
_entity_poly.pdbx_strand_id
1 'polypeptide(L)' 'MSGGGRTFRRKTSRFWDIWVMSPKIEESKDVLYLDGIYLSRKSCILICCDKDYVLGWYLCRYEHSGAWEALMSV' A
#
# COMPACT_ATOMS: atom_id res chain seq x y z
N MET A 1 -10.71 -27.58 7.80
CA MET A 1 -10.03 -26.85 8.89
C MET A 1 -10.77 -25.53 9.15
N SER A 2 -11.68 -25.53 10.12
CA SER A 2 -12.45 -24.36 10.56
C SER A 2 -11.81 -23.77 11.82
N GLY A 3 -11.25 -22.56 11.77
CA GLY A 3 -10.86 -21.84 13.00
C GLY A 3 -9.73 -20.82 12.91
N GLY A 4 -8.85 -20.86 11.91
CA GLY A 4 -7.65 -20.01 11.85
C GLY A 4 -7.93 -18.50 11.65
N GLY A 5 -9.03 -18.17 10.96
CA GLY A 5 -9.39 -16.78 10.66
C GLY A 5 -9.66 -15.93 11.90
N ARG A 6 -10.19 -16.52 12.97
CA ARG A 6 -10.42 -15.81 14.25
C ARG A 6 -9.10 -15.44 14.93
N THR A 7 -8.09 -16.32 14.85
CA THR A 7 -6.76 -16.07 15.41
C THR A 7 -6.02 -14.98 14.63
N PHE A 8 -6.04 -15.03 13.29
CA PHE A 8 -5.42 -14.00 12.46
C PHE A 8 -6.07 -12.63 12.70
N ARG A 9 -7.41 -12.57 12.64
CA ARG A 9 -8.17 -11.33 12.90
C ARG A 9 -7.85 -10.72 14.27
N ARG A 10 -7.77 -11.53 15.33
CA ARG A 10 -7.40 -11.04 16.66
C ARG A 10 -5.94 -10.57 16.73
N LYS A 11 -5.01 -11.26 16.07
CA LYS A 11 -3.60 -10.85 16.03
C LYS A 11 -3.37 -9.56 15.23
N THR A 12 -4.18 -9.32 14.21
CA THR A 12 -4.05 -8.13 13.36
C THR A 12 -4.96 -6.97 13.77
N SER A 13 -5.86 -7.14 14.74
CA SER A 13 -6.87 -6.13 15.10
C SER A 13 -6.29 -4.75 15.42
N ARG A 14 -5.11 -4.69 16.04
CA ARG A 14 -4.40 -3.43 16.31
C ARG A 14 -4.10 -2.57 15.07
N PHE A 15 -4.08 -3.19 13.90
CA PHE A 15 -3.82 -2.52 12.63
C PHE A 15 -5.11 -2.06 11.93
N TRP A 16 -6.28 -2.54 12.38
CA TRP A 16 -7.56 -2.26 11.70
C TRP A 16 -8.05 -0.84 11.98
N ASP A 17 -7.63 -0.26 13.09
CA ASP A 17 -7.92 1.13 13.45
C ASP A 17 -6.94 2.12 12.80
N ILE A 18 -5.93 1.63 12.05
CA ILE A 18 -4.97 2.50 11.36
C ILE A 18 -5.61 3.01 10.07
N TRP A 19 -5.88 4.31 10.06
CA TRP A 19 -6.27 5.02 8.84
C TRP A 19 -5.02 5.43 8.06
N VAL A 20 -4.60 4.58 7.12
CA VAL A 20 -3.41 4.78 6.28
C VAL A 20 -3.67 5.78 5.14
N MET A 21 -4.09 7.00 5.44
CA MET A 21 -4.01 8.08 4.44
C MET A 21 -2.54 8.45 4.24
N SER A 22 -2.13 8.57 2.99
CA SER A 22 -0.79 9.08 2.74
C SER A 22 -0.69 10.52 3.25
N PRO A 23 0.39 10.90 3.95
CA PRO A 23 0.64 12.30 4.23
C PRO A 23 0.76 13.06 2.92
N LYS A 24 0.23 14.28 2.86
CA LYS A 24 0.47 15.16 1.71
C LYS A 24 1.94 15.57 1.71
N ILE A 25 2.65 15.24 0.66
CA ILE A 25 4.06 15.56 0.51
C ILE A 25 4.17 16.87 -0.24
N GLU A 26 4.74 17.88 0.41
CA GLU A 26 4.91 19.21 -0.20
C GLU A 26 6.34 19.43 -0.70
N GLU A 27 7.25 18.50 -0.39
CA GLU A 27 8.65 18.55 -0.79
C GLU A 27 8.91 17.74 -2.05
N SER A 28 9.65 18.33 -3.00
CA SER A 28 10.21 17.58 -4.12
C SER A 28 11.27 16.60 -3.63
N LYS A 29 11.26 15.36 -4.15
CA LYS A 29 12.30 14.36 -3.92
C LYS A 29 13.07 14.11 -5.21
N ASP A 30 14.40 14.03 -5.12
CA ASP A 30 15.25 13.77 -6.29
C ASP A 30 15.08 12.35 -6.84
N VAL A 31 14.84 11.40 -5.93
CA VAL A 31 14.67 9.98 -6.25
C VAL A 31 13.52 9.42 -5.43
N LEU A 32 12.67 8.64 -6.11
CA LEU A 32 11.61 7.85 -5.50
C LEU A 32 11.82 6.37 -5.87
N TYR A 33 11.45 5.50 -4.95
CA TYR A 33 11.41 4.07 -5.16
C TYR A 33 9.95 3.63 -5.30
N LEU A 34 9.68 2.87 -6.36
CA LEU A 34 8.35 2.37 -6.69
C LEU A 34 8.40 0.84 -6.75
N ASP A 35 7.46 0.19 -6.08
CA ASP A 35 7.33 -1.27 -6.10
C ASP A 35 5.86 -1.71 -5.92
N GLY A 36 5.57 -2.97 -6.27
CA GLY A 36 4.26 -3.59 -6.21
C GLY A 36 4.27 -4.91 -5.45
N ILE A 37 3.41 -5.05 -4.45
CA ILE A 37 3.26 -6.29 -3.67
C ILE A 37 1.93 -6.96 -4.01
N TYR A 38 1.97 -8.12 -4.65
CA TYR A 38 0.79 -8.97 -4.83
C TYR A 38 0.42 -9.70 -3.55
N LEU A 39 -0.73 -9.36 -2.99
CA LEU A 39 -1.35 -10.09 -1.89
C LEU A 39 -2.15 -11.29 -2.38
N SER A 40 -2.69 -11.19 -3.61
CA SER A 40 -3.38 -12.28 -4.31
C SER A 40 -3.43 -12.01 -5.81
N ARG A 41 -4.00 -12.94 -6.59
CA ARG A 41 -4.19 -12.77 -8.05
C ARG A 41 -4.95 -11.51 -8.47
N LYS A 42 -5.76 -10.92 -7.58
CA LYS A 42 -6.59 -9.73 -7.87
C LYS A 42 -6.43 -8.65 -6.82
N SER A 43 -5.29 -8.64 -6.11
CA SER A 43 -4.98 -7.64 -5.10
C SER A 43 -3.49 -7.38 -5.10
N CYS A 44 -3.13 -6.18 -5.53
CA CYS A 44 -1.78 -5.66 -5.55
C CYS A 44 -1.77 -4.30 -4.83
N ILE A 45 -0.78 -4.07 -3.99
CA ILE A 45 -0.53 -2.76 -3.38
C ILE A 45 0.71 -2.18 -4.06
N LEU A 46 0.54 -1.06 -4.74
CA LEU A 46 1.65 -0.26 -5.24
C LEU A 46 2.11 0.67 -4.13
N ILE A 47 3.42 0.84 -3.98
CA ILE A 47 4.03 1.61 -2.91
C ILE A 47 5.04 2.59 -3.52
N CYS A 48 4.99 3.84 -3.06
CA CYS A 48 5.98 4.85 -3.31
C CYS A 48 6.68 5.17 -1.98
N CYS A 49 8.01 5.15 -1.97
CA CYS A 49 8.79 5.55 -0.82
C CYS A 49 10.03 6.34 -1.23
N ASP A 50 10.55 7.15 -0.30
CA ASP A 50 11.93 7.58 -0.37
C ASP A 50 12.82 6.56 0.36
N LYS A 51 14.03 6.97 0.72
CA LYS A 51 14.98 6.12 1.44
C LYS A 51 14.49 5.72 2.83
N ASP A 52 13.68 6.56 3.47
CA ASP A 52 13.38 6.50 4.89
C ASP A 52 11.89 6.23 5.17
N TYR A 53 10.98 6.69 4.30
CA TYR A 53 9.53 6.71 4.55
C TYR A 53 8.68 6.29 3.34
N VAL A 54 7.55 5.66 3.64
CA VAL A 54 6.47 5.45 2.66
C VAL A 54 5.74 6.76 2.43
N LEU A 55 5.68 7.14 1.16
CA LEU A 55 5.20 8.42 0.66
C LEU A 55 3.83 8.32 -0.01
N GLY A 56 3.45 7.12 -0.46
CA GLY A 56 2.19 6.88 -1.13
C GLY A 56 1.94 5.39 -1.27
N TRP A 57 0.67 5.01 -1.35
CA TRP A 57 0.29 3.66 -1.73
C TRP A 57 -1.04 3.65 -2.47
N TYR A 58 -1.22 2.65 -3.33
CA TYR A 58 -2.43 2.49 -4.13
C TYR A 58 -2.82 1.01 -4.23
N LEU A 59 -4.04 0.68 -3.83
CA LEU A 59 -4.59 -0.67 -3.96
C LEU A 59 -5.25 -0.86 -5.33
N CYS A 60 -4.76 -1.80 -6.11
CA CYS A 60 -5.29 -2.16 -7.43
C CYS A 60 -5.53 -3.66 -7.55
N ARG A 61 -6.21 -4.09 -8.63
CA ARG A 61 -6.40 -5.54 -8.89
C ARG A 61 -5.14 -6.20 -9.43
N TYR A 62 -4.37 -5.47 -10.21
CA TYR A 62 -3.11 -5.89 -10.83
C TYR A 62 -2.38 -4.64 -11.30
N GLU A 63 -1.07 -4.76 -11.54
CA GLU A 63 -0.29 -3.65 -12.07
C GLU A 63 -0.69 -3.29 -13.50
N HIS A 64 -0.97 -2.01 -13.71
CA HIS A 64 -1.19 -1.43 -15.02
C HIS A 64 -0.87 0.06 -14.98
N SER A 65 -0.67 0.69 -16.14
CA SER A 65 -0.28 2.10 -16.26
C SER A 65 -1.18 3.04 -15.43
N GLY A 66 -2.50 2.89 -15.52
CA GLY A 66 -3.43 3.74 -14.76
C GLY A 66 -3.34 3.61 -13.23
N ALA A 67 -2.84 2.48 -12.70
CA ALA A 67 -2.69 2.29 -11.25
C ALA A 67 -1.41 2.98 -10.78
N TRP A 68 -0.35 2.92 -11.58
CA TRP A 68 0.88 3.69 -11.35
C TRP A 68 0.62 5.19 -11.45
N GLU A 69 -0.14 5.63 -12.44
CA GLU A 69 -0.57 7.03 -12.57
C GLU A 69 -1.39 7.47 -11.35
N ALA A 70 -2.35 6.66 -10.90
CA ALA A 70 -3.13 6.96 -9.71
C ALA A 70 -2.26 7.08 -8.44
N LEU A 71 -1.19 6.27 -8.31
CA LEU A 71 -0.23 6.39 -7.21
C LEU A 71 0.58 7.69 -7.29
N MET A 72 1.02 8.08 -8.48
CA MET A 72 1.88 9.26 -8.70
C MET A 72 1.12 10.57 -8.77
N SER A 73 -0.21 10.52 -8.89
CA SER A 73 -1.09 11.68 -8.95
C SER A 73 -1.66 12.10 -7.58
N VAL A 74 -1.24 11.42 -6.50
CA VAL A 74 -1.64 11.73 -5.11
C VAL A 74 -0.90 12.95 -4.58
#